data_AF-A0ABD1Z366-F1
#
_entry.id   AF-A0ABD1Z366-F1
#
_cell.length_a   1.000
_cell.length_b   1.000
_cell.length_c   1.000
_cell.angle_alpha   90.00
_cell.angle_beta   90.00
_cell.angle_gamma   90.00
#
_symmetry.space_group_name_H-M   'P 1'
#
loop_
_entity.id
_entity.type
_entity.pdbx_description
1 polymer ?
#
loop_
_entity_poly.entity_id
_entity_poly.type
_entity_poly.pdbx_seq_one_letter_code
_entity_poly.pdbx_strand_id
1 'polypeptide(L)'
;MATLASAPASAVVVSFCQTRTSRAPFSNSSFCKAGRGALMVGGVRVSSPDSIRGCPNFAHSPVVCKASEKDTVAKARKFQLEATELLAELLKADDVKSTAEEHVDSLSEDFFIIASTYLDLAKKEGNLEVVTKLETTLRTALQVKETTLRPEIRLLNQLLRDTAEKDRASTIQANVQYLSSDSYFFQLLTRMINDVESQKTNPNRLRLLTQLRMINKETREVAKALRRKEDK
;
A
#
# COMPACT_ATOMS: atom_id res chain seq x y z
N MET A 1 -34.05 16.05 17.60
CA MET A 1 -32.97 15.07 17.83
C MET A 1 -32.38 14.71 16.47
N ALA A 2 -31.22 15.29 16.13
CA ALA A 2 -30.57 15.07 14.85
C ALA A 2 -29.49 14.00 15.00
N THR A 3 -29.69 12.87 14.34
CA THR A 3 -28.74 11.76 14.26
C THR A 3 -27.61 12.15 13.32
N LEU A 4 -26.45 12.52 13.88
CA LEU A 4 -25.22 12.71 13.12
C LEU A 4 -24.68 11.33 12.72
N ALA A 5 -24.83 10.98 11.45
CA ALA A 5 -24.20 9.81 10.86
C ALA A 5 -22.68 9.99 10.81
N SER A 6 -21.98 9.31 11.72
CA SER A 6 -20.52 9.19 11.71
C SER A 6 -20.10 8.33 10.52
N ALA A 7 -19.38 8.91 9.56
CA ALA A 7 -18.82 8.19 8.44
C ALA A 7 -17.65 7.30 8.90
N PRO A 8 -17.54 6.04 8.42
CA PRO A 8 -16.43 5.18 8.79
C PRO A 8 -15.12 5.71 8.21
N ALA A 9 -14.16 6.01 9.09
CA ALA A 9 -12.80 6.33 8.71
C ALA A 9 -12.16 5.10 8.03
N SER A 10 -12.16 5.07 6.70
CA SER A 10 -11.39 4.09 5.95
C SER A 10 -9.90 4.34 6.23
N ALA A 11 -9.30 3.50 7.08
CA ALA A 11 -7.87 3.49 7.31
C ALA A 11 -7.17 3.09 6.00
N VAL A 12 -6.70 4.09 5.25
CA VAL A 12 -5.79 3.87 4.11
C VAL A 12 -4.45 3.49 4.72
N VAL A 13 -4.25 2.20 4.95
CA VAL A 13 -2.92 1.67 5.25
C VAL A 13 -2.12 1.79 3.95
N VAL A 14 -1.20 2.75 3.93
CA VAL A 14 -0.20 2.85 2.87
C VAL A 14 0.72 1.65 3.05
N SER A 15 0.40 0.53 2.38
CA SER A 15 1.29 -0.62 2.25
C SER A 15 2.58 -0.12 1.59
N PHE A 16 3.62 0.00 2.40
CA PHE A 16 4.94 0.45 2.00
C PHE A 16 5.63 -0.73 1.32
N CYS A 17 5.32 -0.92 0.04
CA CYS A 17 5.98 -1.93 -0.77
C CYS A 17 7.46 -1.53 -0.94
N GLN A 18 8.31 -1.93 0.02
CA GLN A 18 9.76 -1.88 -0.11
C GLN A 18 10.14 -2.87 -1.22
N THR A 19 10.16 -2.36 -2.44
CA THR A 19 10.78 -3.02 -3.57
C THR A 19 12.28 -3.14 -3.27
N ARG A 20 12.65 -4.28 -2.66
CA ARG A 20 14.03 -4.76 -2.60
C ARG A 20 14.51 -4.92 -4.04
N THR A 21 15.20 -3.91 -4.55
CA THR A 21 15.84 -3.91 -5.86
C THR A 21 17.04 -4.85 -5.84
N SER A 22 16.79 -6.17 -5.92
CA SER A 22 17.83 -7.10 -6.37
C SER A 22 18.01 -6.88 -7.88
N ARG A 23 19.00 -6.07 -8.25
CA ARG A 23 19.50 -5.95 -9.62
C ARG A 23 19.94 -7.34 -10.10
N ALA A 24 19.16 -7.96 -10.97
CA ALA A 24 19.65 -8.98 -11.88
C ALA A 24 20.05 -8.31 -13.21
N PRO A 25 21.17 -8.70 -13.84
CA PRO A 25 21.59 -8.15 -15.12
C PRO A 25 20.68 -8.68 -16.23
N PHE A 26 19.90 -7.78 -16.84
CA PHE A 26 19.12 -8.08 -18.03
C PHE A 26 20.05 -8.18 -19.25
N SER A 27 20.12 -9.37 -19.82
CA SER A 27 20.72 -9.66 -21.11
C SER A 27 19.78 -9.17 -22.23
N ASN A 28 20.34 -8.40 -23.16
CA ASN A 28 19.67 -7.89 -24.35
C ASN A 28 19.25 -9.04 -25.28
N SER A 29 17.95 -9.18 -25.53
CA SER A 29 17.43 -9.97 -26.65
C SER A 29 16.67 -9.07 -27.63
N SER A 30 17.21 -9.05 -28.83
CA SER A 30 16.78 -8.47 -30.11
C SER A 30 15.27 -8.34 -30.35
N PHE A 31 14.90 -7.14 -30.79
CA PHE A 31 13.60 -6.71 -31.30
C PHE A 31 13.36 -7.29 -32.71
N CYS A 32 12.39 -8.20 -32.87
CA CYS A 32 11.90 -8.61 -34.19
C CYS A 32 10.77 -7.69 -34.64
N LYS A 33 11.03 -6.94 -35.72
CA LYS A 33 10.09 -6.09 -36.47
C LYS A 33 9.29 -6.95 -37.45
N ALA A 34 7.98 -6.99 -37.32
CA ALA A 34 7.02 -7.33 -38.38
C ALA A 34 5.84 -6.36 -38.19
N GLY A 35 5.28 -5.67 -39.17
CA GLY A 35 5.16 -5.87 -40.61
C GLY A 35 3.73 -5.38 -40.93
N ARG A 36 3.60 -4.33 -41.74
CA ARG A 36 2.34 -3.64 -42.07
C ARG A 36 1.34 -4.55 -42.81
N GLY A 37 0.03 -4.28 -42.68
CA GLY A 37 -0.92 -4.63 -43.74
C GLY A 37 -2.41 -4.57 -43.42
N ALA A 38 -3.11 -3.71 -44.18
CA ALA A 38 -4.46 -3.87 -44.77
C ALA A 38 -5.75 -3.53 -43.98
N LEU A 39 -6.51 -2.62 -44.61
CA LEU A 39 -7.95 -2.33 -44.45
C LEU A 39 -8.83 -3.58 -44.63
N MET A 40 -10.08 -3.55 -44.12
CA MET A 40 -11.31 -3.64 -44.94
C MET A 40 -12.60 -3.49 -44.10
N VAL A 41 -13.68 -3.15 -44.82
CA VAL A 41 -15.01 -2.68 -44.42
C VAL A 41 -16.00 -3.85 -44.26
N GLY A 42 -16.91 -3.75 -43.28
CA GLY A 42 -18.33 -4.18 -43.35
C GLY A 42 -18.72 -5.67 -43.41
N GLY A 43 -19.81 -6.03 -42.72
CA GLY A 43 -20.72 -7.10 -43.15
C GLY A 43 -20.94 -8.32 -42.23
N VAL A 44 -22.01 -8.25 -41.44
CA VAL A 44 -23.03 -9.25 -41.05
C VAL A 44 -22.83 -10.77 -41.32
N ARG A 45 -23.24 -11.57 -40.30
CA ARG A 45 -23.86 -12.94 -40.26
C ARG A 45 -23.02 -14.22 -40.01
N VAL A 46 -23.28 -14.83 -38.83
CA VAL A 46 -23.92 -16.14 -38.56
C VAL A 46 -23.30 -17.46 -39.09
N SER A 47 -23.10 -18.40 -38.13
CA SER A 47 -23.09 -19.89 -38.17
C SER A 47 -21.80 -20.70 -38.47
N SER A 48 -21.40 -21.49 -37.43
CA SER A 48 -20.82 -22.86 -37.27
C SER A 48 -20.30 -23.71 -38.46
N PRO A 49 -19.78 -24.94 -38.24
CA PRO A 49 -18.62 -25.43 -37.45
C PRO A 49 -17.62 -26.25 -38.32
N ASP A 50 -16.62 -26.86 -37.68
CA ASP A 50 -15.73 -27.94 -38.16
C ASP A 50 -14.69 -27.67 -39.28
N SER A 51 -13.42 -27.54 -38.88
CA SER A 51 -12.31 -28.17 -39.61
C SER A 51 -11.04 -28.31 -38.77
N ILE A 52 -10.73 -29.58 -38.49
CA ILE A 52 -9.50 -30.09 -37.89
C ILE A 52 -8.39 -30.06 -38.95
N ARG A 53 -7.17 -29.64 -38.59
CA ARG A 53 -5.87 -30.32 -38.83
C ARG A 53 -4.72 -29.33 -38.97
N GLY A 54 -3.71 -29.51 -38.11
CA GLY A 54 -2.38 -28.95 -38.31
C GLY A 54 -1.73 -28.45 -37.02
N CYS A 55 -1.41 -29.36 -36.10
CA CYS A 55 -0.49 -29.02 -34.99
C CYS A 55 0.95 -29.23 -35.50
N PRO A 56 1.75 -28.17 -35.69
CA PRO A 56 3.18 -28.35 -35.88
C PRO A 56 3.84 -28.79 -34.57
N ASN A 57 4.55 -29.92 -34.67
CA ASN A 57 5.52 -30.40 -33.70
C ASN A 57 6.52 -29.29 -33.32
N PHE A 58 6.47 -28.79 -32.10
CA PHE A 58 7.61 -28.13 -31.46
C PHE A 58 7.92 -28.81 -30.13
N ALA A 59 9.03 -29.53 -30.19
CA ALA A 59 9.83 -30.13 -29.14
C ALA A 59 9.56 -29.62 -27.72
N HIS A 60 9.25 -30.58 -26.87
CA HIS A 60 9.15 -30.46 -25.42
C HIS A 60 10.38 -29.76 -24.83
N SER A 61 10.17 -28.57 -24.29
CA SER A 61 11.14 -27.90 -23.42
C SER A 61 11.26 -28.72 -22.12
N PRO A 62 12.48 -28.92 -21.59
CA PRO A 62 12.71 -29.77 -20.43
C PRO A 62 12.09 -29.17 -19.16
N VAL A 63 11.44 -30.06 -18.40
CA VAL A 63 10.75 -29.82 -17.14
C VAL A 63 11.68 -29.12 -16.14
N VAL A 64 11.41 -27.84 -15.87
CA VAL A 64 12.12 -27.05 -14.86
C VAL A 64 11.52 -27.34 -13.48
N CYS A 65 12.30 -28.07 -12.67
CA CYS A 65 12.36 -28.16 -11.20
C CYS A 65 11.14 -27.72 -10.36
N LYS A 66 10.31 -28.69 -9.93
CA LYS A 66 9.25 -28.58 -8.90
C LYS A 66 9.77 -28.49 -7.44
N ALA A 67 11.05 -28.22 -7.22
CA ALA A 67 11.66 -28.28 -5.88
C ALA A 67 11.48 -26.99 -5.06
N SER A 68 11.12 -25.85 -5.68
CA SER A 68 11.04 -24.55 -4.98
C SER A 68 9.68 -24.26 -4.32
N GLU A 69 8.61 -24.99 -4.64
CA GLU A 69 7.25 -24.66 -4.17
C GLU A 69 6.96 -25.10 -2.72
N LYS A 70 7.62 -26.15 -2.23
CA LYS A 70 7.36 -26.65 -0.87
C LYS A 70 7.89 -25.70 0.21
N ASP A 71 9.04 -25.08 -0.04
CA ASP A 71 9.69 -24.17 0.91
C ASP A 71 8.95 -22.83 1.03
N THR A 72 8.31 -22.36 -0.05
CA THR A 72 7.53 -21.12 -0.01
C THR A 72 6.24 -21.29 0.77
N VAL A 73 5.55 -22.43 0.61
CA VAL A 73 4.33 -22.74 1.36
C VAL A 73 4.62 -22.92 2.85
N ALA A 74 5.71 -23.62 3.20
CA ALA A 74 6.09 -23.81 4.60
C ALA A 74 6.43 -22.47 5.29
N LYS A 75 7.14 -21.57 4.60
CA LYS A 75 7.44 -20.23 5.11
C LYS A 75 6.19 -19.37 5.27
N ALA A 76 5.30 -19.36 4.28
CA ALA A 76 4.04 -18.61 4.35
C ALA A 76 3.18 -19.08 5.54
N ARG A 77 3.09 -20.41 5.74
CA ARG A 77 2.37 -20.97 6.89
C ARG A 77 2.99 -20.58 8.22
N LYS A 78 4.33 -20.55 8.30
CA LYS A 78 5.03 -20.12 9.51
C LYS A 78 4.71 -18.65 9.86
N PHE A 79 4.82 -17.74 8.90
CA PHE A 79 4.46 -16.33 9.12
C PHE A 79 3.01 -16.15 9.53
N GLN A 80 2.11 -16.95 8.94
CA GLN A 80 0.69 -16.91 9.31
C GLN A 80 0.46 -17.30 10.77
N LEU A 81 1.12 -18.36 11.24
CA LEU A 81 1.02 -18.82 12.62
C LEU A 81 1.58 -17.77 13.59
N GLU A 82 2.79 -17.25 13.32
CA GLU A 82 3.43 -16.24 14.17
C GLU A 82 2.58 -14.96 14.27
N ALA A 83 2.04 -14.46 13.15
CA ALA A 83 1.16 -13.30 13.15
C ALA A 83 -0.15 -13.54 13.93
N THR A 84 -0.71 -14.76 13.84
CA THR A 84 -1.95 -15.12 14.54
C THR A 84 -1.70 -15.25 16.05
N GLU A 85 -0.57 -15.84 16.43
CA GLU A 85 -0.14 -15.95 17.83
C GLU A 85 0.06 -14.57 18.46
N LEU A 86 0.79 -13.67 17.78
CA LEU A 86 0.99 -12.30 18.24
C LEU A 86 -0.32 -11.52 18.36
N LEU A 87 -1.24 -11.68 17.40
CA LEU A 87 -2.55 -11.05 17.47
C LEU A 87 -3.35 -11.54 18.69
N ALA A 88 -3.30 -12.85 18.97
CA ALA A 88 -3.96 -13.43 20.13
C ALA A 88 -3.34 -12.95 21.46
N GLU A 89 -2.02 -12.76 21.50
CA GLU A 89 -1.31 -12.18 22.65
C GLU A 89 -1.75 -10.74 22.90
N LEU A 90 -1.73 -9.89 21.86
CA LEU A 90 -2.17 -8.50 21.95
C LEU A 90 -3.64 -8.36 22.38
N LEU A 91 -4.51 -9.28 21.95
CA LEU A 91 -5.92 -9.29 22.35
C LEU A 91 -6.15 -9.76 23.79
N LYS A 92 -5.20 -10.47 24.39
CA LYS A 92 -5.28 -10.96 25.78
C LYS A 92 -4.57 -10.03 26.77
N ALA A 93 -3.65 -9.20 26.29
CA ALA A 93 -2.89 -8.29 27.12
C ALA A 93 -3.78 -7.29 27.87
N ASP A 94 -3.46 -7.03 29.14
CA ASP A 94 -4.09 -5.98 29.94
C ASP A 94 -3.69 -4.59 29.42
N ASP A 95 -2.42 -4.42 29.03
CA ASP A 95 -1.89 -3.24 28.36
C ASP A 95 -1.35 -3.58 26.96
N VAL A 96 -2.22 -3.40 25.96
CA VAL A 96 -1.91 -3.64 24.55
C VAL A 96 -0.71 -2.83 24.07
N LYS A 97 -0.50 -1.62 24.62
CA LYS A 97 0.58 -0.74 24.17
C LYS A 97 1.94 -1.28 24.60
N SER A 98 2.08 -1.65 25.88
CA SER A 98 3.32 -2.25 26.40
C SER A 98 3.68 -3.53 25.63
N THR A 99 2.72 -4.43 25.44
CA THR A 99 2.96 -5.67 24.68
C THR A 99 3.34 -5.39 23.22
N ALA A 100 2.73 -4.39 22.58
CA ALA A 100 3.11 -4.01 21.22
C ALA A 100 4.53 -3.40 21.14
N GLU A 101 4.97 -2.67 22.17
CA GLU A 101 6.33 -2.13 22.25
C GLU A 101 7.38 -3.23 22.40
N GLU A 102 7.10 -4.27 23.18
CA GLU A 102 7.96 -5.46 23.33
C GLU A 102 8.12 -6.23 22.02
N HIS A 103 7.08 -6.26 21.19
CA HIS A 103 7.03 -7.01 19.93
C HIS A 103 7.12 -6.14 18.67
N VAL A 104 7.71 -4.94 18.76
CA VAL A 104 7.70 -3.96 17.66
C VAL A 104 8.32 -4.47 16.35
N ASP A 105 9.30 -5.36 16.44
CA ASP A 105 9.95 -5.98 15.27
C ASP A 105 9.05 -7.01 14.58
N SER A 106 8.21 -7.69 15.36
CA SER A 106 7.25 -8.68 14.88
C SER A 106 5.99 -8.04 14.26
N LEU A 107 5.77 -6.74 14.49
CA LEU A 107 4.72 -5.94 13.84
C LEU A 107 5.07 -5.65 12.36
N SER A 108 5.08 -6.70 11.54
CA SER A 108 5.40 -6.67 10.12
C SER A 108 4.19 -6.35 9.24
N GLU A 109 4.40 -6.13 7.94
CA GLU A 109 3.30 -5.96 6.98
C GLU A 109 2.39 -7.20 6.93
N ASP A 110 2.97 -8.40 6.96
CA ASP A 110 2.23 -9.67 6.96
C ASP A 110 1.31 -9.79 8.19
N PHE A 111 1.78 -9.33 9.36
CA PHE A 111 0.96 -9.25 10.56
C PHE A 111 -0.29 -8.38 10.34
N PHE A 112 -0.13 -7.17 9.80
CA PHE A 112 -1.27 -6.28 9.57
C PHE A 112 -2.21 -6.80 8.48
N ILE A 113 -1.71 -7.47 7.44
CA ILE A 113 -2.54 -8.13 6.42
C ILE A 113 -3.42 -9.22 7.06
N ILE A 114 -2.82 -10.10 7.87
CA ILE A 114 -3.54 -11.19 8.52
C ILE A 114 -4.56 -10.64 9.52
N ALA A 115 -4.16 -9.68 10.36
CA ALA A 115 -5.06 -9.10 11.33
C ALA A 115 -6.23 -8.33 10.69
N SER A 116 -6.00 -7.66 9.54
CA SER A 116 -7.09 -7.04 8.77
C SER A 116 -8.09 -8.07 8.23
N THR A 117 -7.61 -9.26 7.86
CA THR A 117 -8.47 -10.37 7.43
C THR A 117 -9.37 -10.84 8.58
N TYR A 118 -8.83 -10.99 9.79
CA TYR A 118 -9.63 -11.33 10.98
C TYR A 118 -10.66 -10.25 11.34
N LEU A 119 -10.28 -8.98 11.20
CA LEU A 119 -11.20 -7.86 11.40
C LEU A 119 -12.38 -7.91 10.41
N ASP A 120 -12.11 -8.19 9.14
CA ASP A 120 -13.15 -8.32 8.11
C ASP A 120 -14.07 -9.52 8.35
N LEU A 121 -13.52 -10.64 8.85
CA LEU A 121 -14.32 -11.81 9.26
C LEU A 121 -15.25 -11.46 10.42
N ALA A 122 -14.73 -10.82 11.48
CA ALA A 122 -15.54 -10.40 12.63
C ALA A 122 -16.66 -9.42 12.22
N LYS A 123 -16.39 -8.53 11.26
CA LYS A 123 -17.40 -7.63 10.67
C LYS A 123 -18.50 -8.40 9.94
N LYS A 124 -18.14 -9.42 9.16
CA LYS A 124 -19.10 -10.27 8.43
C LYS A 124 -19.96 -11.12 9.37
N GLU A 125 -19.38 -11.57 10.49
CA GLU A 125 -20.09 -12.32 11.52
C GLU A 125 -21.01 -11.44 12.39
N GLY A 126 -20.87 -10.11 12.30
CA GLY A 126 -21.68 -9.16 13.07
C GLY A 126 -21.28 -9.07 14.55
N ASN A 127 -20.09 -9.57 14.92
CA ASN A 127 -19.62 -9.53 16.30
C ASN A 127 -18.97 -8.18 16.63
N LEU A 128 -19.81 -7.19 16.95
CA LEU A 128 -19.40 -5.80 17.18
C LEU A 128 -18.38 -5.63 18.33
N GLU A 129 -18.46 -6.47 19.36
CA GLU A 129 -17.52 -6.44 20.49
C GLU A 129 -16.11 -6.81 20.03
N VAL A 130 -16.00 -7.92 19.27
CA VAL A 130 -14.72 -8.38 18.73
C VAL A 130 -14.16 -7.40 17.70
N VAL A 131 -15.02 -6.84 16.83
CA VAL A 131 -14.62 -5.80 15.86
C VAL A 131 -14.02 -4.60 16.59
N THR A 132 -14.71 -4.08 17.61
CA THR A 132 -14.22 -2.93 18.38
C THR A 132 -12.88 -3.23 19.03
N LYS A 133 -12.74 -4.41 19.65
CA LYS A 133 -11.49 -4.84 20.29
C LYS A 133 -10.33 -5.00 19.29
N LEU A 134 -10.59 -5.57 18.12
CA LEU A 134 -9.59 -5.70 17.05
C LEU A 134 -9.17 -4.32 16.51
N GLU A 135 -10.12 -3.41 16.28
CA GLU A 135 -9.83 -2.07 15.77
C GLU A 135 -8.98 -1.25 16.74
N THR A 136 -9.30 -1.28 18.04
CA THR A 136 -8.50 -0.61 19.07
C THR A 136 -7.11 -1.22 19.16
N THR A 137 -7.02 -2.55 19.20
CA THR A 137 -5.74 -3.28 19.28
C THR A 137 -4.83 -2.96 18.10
N LEU A 138 -5.36 -3.03 16.88
CA LEU A 138 -4.59 -2.76 15.67
C LEU A 138 -4.19 -1.29 15.54
N ARG A 139 -5.04 -0.37 16.00
CA ARG A 139 -4.68 1.05 16.05
C ARG A 139 -3.51 1.28 17.00
N THR A 140 -3.53 0.69 18.19
CA THR A 140 -2.43 0.80 19.16
C THR A 140 -1.14 0.20 18.61
N ALA A 141 -1.20 -1.01 18.06
CA ALA A 141 -0.03 -1.66 17.45
C ALA A 141 0.56 -0.83 16.30
N LEU A 142 -0.30 -0.26 15.44
CA LEU A 142 0.14 0.60 14.34
C LEU A 142 0.81 1.87 14.86
N GLN A 143 0.27 2.50 15.93
CA GLN A 143 0.88 3.68 16.55
C GLN A 143 2.27 3.37 17.09
N VAL A 144 2.46 2.22 17.75
CA VAL A 144 3.78 1.77 18.21
C VAL A 144 4.72 1.60 17.03
N LYS A 145 4.29 0.91 15.96
CA LYS A 145 5.10 0.75 14.75
C LYS A 145 5.45 2.08 14.07
N GLU A 146 4.54 3.06 14.12
CA GLU A 146 4.79 4.39 13.57
C GLU A 146 5.89 5.14 14.33
N THR A 147 6.11 4.86 15.61
CA THR A 147 7.19 5.51 16.37
C THR A 147 8.58 5.12 15.86
N THR A 148 8.73 3.92 15.29
CA THR A 148 10.00 3.44 14.74
C THR A 148 10.27 3.97 13.34
N LEU A 149 9.29 4.62 12.70
CA LEU A 149 9.46 5.20 11.38
C LEU A 149 10.23 6.52 11.45
N ARG A 150 10.91 6.83 10.34
CA ARG A 150 11.54 8.13 10.15
C ARG A 150 10.53 9.26 10.31
N PRO A 151 10.90 10.40 10.91
CA PRO A 151 9.97 11.49 11.21
C PRO A 151 9.29 12.04 9.95
N GLU A 152 9.96 12.05 8.79
CA GLU A 152 9.38 12.50 7.53
C GLU A 152 8.25 11.57 7.05
N ILE A 153 8.38 10.25 7.29
CA ILE A 153 7.34 9.27 6.97
C ILE A 153 6.15 9.44 7.93
N ARG A 154 6.43 9.67 9.21
CA ARG A 154 5.40 9.95 10.23
C ARG A 154 4.59 11.18 9.87
N LEU A 155 5.26 12.26 9.49
CA LEU A 155 4.63 13.50 9.01
C LEU A 155 3.70 13.22 7.82
N LEU A 156 4.18 12.46 6.83
CA LEU A 156 3.37 12.14 5.65
C LEU A 156 2.12 11.32 6.01
N ASN A 157 2.26 10.30 6.87
CA ASN A 157 1.14 9.50 7.34
C ASN A 157 0.11 10.36 8.10
N GLN A 158 0.56 11.32 8.90
CA GLN A 158 -0.32 12.27 9.58
C GLN A 158 -1.08 13.15 8.59
N LEU A 159 -0.38 13.74 7.60
CA LEU A 159 -1.01 14.58 6.57
C LEU A 159 -2.01 13.82 5.68
N LEU A 160 -1.81 12.51 5.49
CA LEU A 160 -2.75 11.64 4.79
C LEU A 160 -4.02 11.33 5.61
N ARG A 161 -3.96 11.43 6.94
CA ARG A 161 -5.12 11.26 7.83
C ARG A 161 -5.90 12.57 7.98
N ASP A 162 -5.20 13.70 7.95
CA ASP A 162 -5.77 15.04 8.11
C ASP A 162 -6.57 15.44 6.86
N THR A 163 -7.90 15.24 6.90
CA THR A 163 -8.80 15.56 5.78
C THR A 163 -9.11 17.06 5.69
N ALA A 164 -9.15 17.76 6.83
CA ALA A 164 -9.39 19.19 6.88
C ALA A 164 -8.12 19.99 6.60
N GLU A 165 -8.25 21.05 5.81
CA GLU A 165 -7.14 21.95 5.44
C GLU A 165 -6.51 22.64 6.66
N LYS A 166 -7.35 23.05 7.63
CA LYS A 166 -6.89 23.69 8.86
C LYS A 166 -5.98 22.78 9.68
N ASP A 167 -6.36 21.50 9.79
CA ASP A 167 -5.60 20.52 10.57
C ASP A 167 -4.26 20.22 9.89
N ARG A 168 -4.27 20.03 8.56
CA ARG A 168 -3.04 19.90 7.77
C ARG A 168 -2.12 21.11 7.93
N ALA A 169 -2.65 22.33 7.82
CA ALA A 169 -1.84 23.54 7.97
C ALA A 169 -1.16 23.59 9.36
N SER A 170 -1.87 23.21 10.42
CA SER A 170 -1.32 23.09 11.77
C SER A 170 -0.21 22.04 11.85
N THR A 171 -0.45 20.84 11.30
CA THR A 171 0.52 19.75 11.23
C THR A 171 1.78 20.16 10.47
N ILE A 172 1.64 20.84 9.33
CA ILE A 172 2.75 21.36 8.51
C ILE A 172 3.56 22.40 9.30
N GLN A 173 2.89 23.34 9.97
CA GLN A 173 3.54 24.38 10.77
C GLN A 173 4.32 23.81 11.96
N ALA A 174 3.78 22.79 12.63
CA ALA A 174 4.45 22.13 13.74
C ALA A 174 5.71 21.34 13.32
N ASN A 175 5.84 21.02 12.02
CA ASN A 175 6.86 20.11 11.49
C ASN A 175 7.72 20.76 10.40
N VAL A 176 7.82 22.09 10.39
CA VAL A 176 8.56 22.88 9.37
C VAL A 176 10.02 22.47 9.22
N GLN A 177 10.65 21.97 10.28
CA GLN A 177 12.03 21.49 10.27
C GLN A 177 12.30 20.37 9.27
N TYR A 178 11.28 19.61 8.87
CA TYR A 178 11.40 18.54 7.88
C TYR A 178 11.11 18.99 6.44
N LEU A 179 10.78 20.27 6.23
CA LEU A 179 10.28 20.81 4.96
C LEU A 179 11.30 21.66 4.20
N SER A 180 12.61 21.46 4.42
CA SER A 180 13.64 22.07 3.59
C SER A 180 13.48 21.61 2.12
N SER A 181 13.80 22.45 1.13
CA SER A 181 13.50 22.11 -0.28
C SER A 181 14.20 20.85 -0.78
N ASP A 182 15.36 20.51 -0.23
CA ASP A 182 16.13 19.32 -0.58
C ASP A 182 15.91 18.16 0.42
N SER A 183 14.90 18.28 1.29
CA SER A 183 14.58 17.28 2.30
C SER A 183 14.13 15.95 1.69
N TYR A 184 14.39 14.88 2.44
CA TYR A 184 13.91 13.54 2.11
C TYR A 184 12.38 13.48 1.96
N PHE A 185 11.64 14.32 2.69
CA PHE A 185 10.18 14.39 2.64
C PHE A 185 9.65 14.63 1.23
N PHE A 186 10.18 15.63 0.50
CA PHE A 186 9.72 15.93 -0.85
C PHE A 186 10.09 14.83 -1.85
N GLN A 187 11.26 14.21 -1.70
CA GLN A 187 11.68 13.09 -2.54
C GLN A 187 10.73 11.90 -2.38
N LEU A 188 10.39 11.56 -1.13
CA LEU A 188 9.42 10.52 -0.81
C LEU A 188 8.04 10.83 -1.40
N LEU A 189 7.54 12.05 -1.18
CA LEU A 189 6.22 12.46 -1.65
C LEU A 189 6.13 12.43 -3.18
N THR A 190 7.15 12.91 -3.89
CA THR A 190 7.21 12.84 -5.36
C THR A 190 7.27 11.39 -5.85
N ARG A 191 8.05 10.52 -5.20
CA ARG A 191 8.08 9.10 -5.54
C ARG A 191 6.70 8.46 -5.38
N MET A 192 6.00 8.70 -4.27
CA MET A 192 4.66 8.16 -4.05
C MET A 192 3.64 8.65 -5.08
N ILE A 193 3.69 9.93 -5.47
CA ILE A 193 2.85 10.47 -6.54
C ILE A 193 3.10 9.71 -7.84
N ASN A 194 4.37 9.54 -8.24
CA ASN A 194 4.73 8.83 -9.46
C ASN A 194 4.32 7.35 -9.40
N ASP A 195 4.49 6.70 -8.25
CA ASP A 195 4.10 5.29 -8.06
C ASP A 195 2.58 5.14 -8.24
N VAL A 196 1.76 6.01 -7.62
CA VAL A 196 0.29 6.02 -7.77
C VAL A 196 -0.14 6.40 -9.20
N GLU A 197 0.59 7.28 -9.87
CA GLU A 197 0.35 7.61 -11.28
C GLU A 197 0.65 6.44 -12.22
N SER A 198 1.64 5.60 -11.90
CA SER A 198 2.00 4.43 -12.71
C SER A 198 1.04 3.25 -12.55
N GLN A 199 0.27 3.20 -11.46
CA GLN A 199 -0.69 2.13 -11.20
C GLN A 199 -1.85 2.14 -12.21
N LYS A 200 -2.37 0.95 -12.51
CA LYS A 200 -3.58 0.76 -13.32
C LYS A 200 -4.78 1.47 -12.68
N THR A 201 -5.78 1.78 -13.49
CA THR A 201 -7.00 2.48 -13.03
C THR A 201 -7.69 1.71 -11.90
N ASN A 202 -7.73 2.34 -10.72
CA ASN A 202 -8.43 1.86 -9.51
C ASN A 202 -9.35 2.98 -9.03
N PRO A 203 -10.58 2.70 -8.54
CA PRO A 203 -11.49 3.73 -8.03
C PRO A 203 -10.86 4.65 -6.97
N ASN A 204 -9.96 4.13 -6.14
CA ASN A 204 -9.31 4.89 -5.07
C ASN A 204 -8.10 5.71 -5.55
N ARG A 205 -7.56 5.41 -6.74
CA ARG A 205 -6.34 6.04 -7.28
C ARG A 205 -6.50 7.55 -7.41
N LEU A 206 -7.60 8.00 -8.00
CA LEU A 206 -7.82 9.43 -8.26
C LEU A 206 -7.94 10.23 -6.96
N ARG A 207 -8.65 9.68 -5.97
CA ARG A 207 -8.79 10.30 -4.64
C ARG A 207 -7.43 10.45 -3.97
N LEU A 208 -6.65 9.37 -3.91
CA LEU A 208 -5.32 9.40 -3.30
C LEU A 208 -4.36 10.35 -4.02
N LEU A 209 -4.33 10.31 -5.35
CA LEU A 209 -3.48 11.20 -6.14
C LEU A 209 -3.83 12.68 -5.94
N THR A 210 -5.13 12.99 -5.87
CA THR A 210 -5.61 14.35 -5.57
C THR A 210 -5.12 14.81 -4.20
N GLN A 211 -5.23 13.94 -3.19
CA GLN A 211 -4.77 14.23 -1.84
C GLN A 211 -3.24 14.45 -1.77
N LEU A 212 -2.45 13.56 -2.38
CA LEU A 212 -0.98 13.69 -2.40
C LEU A 212 -0.53 14.99 -3.09
N ARG A 213 -1.17 15.37 -4.22
CA ARG A 213 -0.86 16.62 -4.92
C ARG A 213 -1.24 17.85 -4.09
N MET A 214 -2.35 17.80 -3.37
CA MET A 214 -2.76 18.86 -2.45
C MET A 214 -1.73 19.04 -1.33
N ILE A 215 -1.33 17.95 -0.66
CA ILE A 215 -0.28 17.97 0.38
C ILE A 215 1.04 18.52 -0.18
N ASN A 216 1.45 18.10 -1.37
CA ASN A 216 2.68 18.58 -2.02
C ASN A 216 2.61 20.08 -2.32
N LYS A 217 1.47 20.60 -2.74
CA LYS A 217 1.26 22.03 -2.97
C LYS A 217 1.35 22.81 -1.65
N GLU A 218 0.58 22.41 -0.64
CA GLU A 218 0.53 23.09 0.68
C GLU A 218 1.90 23.15 1.35
N THR A 219 2.61 22.02 1.41
CA THR A 219 3.94 21.94 2.04
C THR A 219 5.00 22.77 1.30
N ARG A 220 4.94 22.84 -0.03
CA ARG A 220 5.85 23.69 -0.83
C ARG A 220 5.59 25.18 -0.63
N GLU A 221 4.34 25.59 -0.52
CA GLU A 221 4.02 27.00 -0.25
C GLU A 221 4.51 27.44 1.13
N VAL A 222 4.38 26.58 2.16
CA VAL A 222 4.96 26.85 3.47
C VAL A 222 6.50 26.91 3.42
N ALA A 223 7.14 25.96 2.74
CA ALA A 223 8.60 25.96 2.57
C ALA A 223 9.12 27.23 1.86
N LYS A 224 8.43 27.69 0.82
CA LYS A 224 8.75 28.96 0.14
C LYS A 224 8.57 30.17 1.07
N ALA A 225 7.50 30.18 1.88
CA ALA A 225 7.23 31.25 2.81
C ALA A 225 8.29 31.36 3.91
N LEU A 226 8.86 30.22 4.37
CA LEU A 226 9.95 30.19 5.34
C LEU A 226 11.23 30.81 4.77
N ARG A 227 11.62 30.44 3.54
CA ARG A 227 12.81 31.02 2.87
C ARG A 227 12.73 32.55 2.76
N ARG A 228 11.55 33.07 2.37
CA ARG A 228 11.32 34.52 2.29
C ARG A 228 11.42 35.24 3.64
N LYS A 229 11.30 34.53 4.76
CA LYS A 229 11.49 35.10 6.11
C LYS A 229 12.95 35.06 6.55
N GLU A 230 13.72 34.09 6.08
CA GLU A 230 15.17 33.97 6.36
C GLU A 230 15.99 35.02 5.61
N ASP A 231 15.54 35.44 4.42
CA ASP A 231 16.21 36.47 3.60
C ASP A 231 15.98 37.92 4.07
N LYS A 232 15.20 38.15 5.14
CA LYS A 232 14.83 39.48 5.66
C LYS A 232 15.52 39.79 6.97
#